data_AF-A0A9N8PK51-F1
#
_entry.id   AF-A0A9N8PK51-F1
#
_cell.length_a   1.000
_cell.length_b   1.000
_cell.length_c   1.000
_cell.angle_alpha   90.00
_cell.angle_beta   90.00
_cell.angle_gamma   90.00
#
_symmetry.space_group_name_H-M   'P 1'
#
loop_
_entity.id
_entity.type
_entity.pdbx_description
1 polymer ?
#
loop_
_entity_poly.entity_id
_entity_poly.type
_entity_poly.pdbx_seq_one_letter_code
_entity_poly.pdbx_strand_id
1 'polypeptide(L)'
;MIDPAYRFFADSGGGTNHVNDEVIIMDFDQRRHYSIRGPSSFLRLADEACEGSDAIEVLKRYMNELDPAVQTLNVDATGTLVSTSSDPEQDCQQAIFYPSLLDAPSLQDCRMVAMAELTELDRLMPGVDLVSYEDDDGTTKKVVFKNTPIMQLRERRWREIVMLHGLPAHPNIVPFDRIVVDDTTSQHILGFTVPYLPAPSLDKDHAQVFRLDWLRQLTSLIDCLNLELRIANQDIAPRNLICFEQAPAGSQLKMIGFEYATAMGLPWHVEEFNDVKGVIFTLYEIITLDNSYRKVHPSEQDPDVVMNLEHWPCRRKLDAEVETFRLHLKEWVESRQTVTLCPTTPPPFPEMPKPRPVSYLDFATGQPAQISIPQLPQAVAKEYGNYVISWQRPPSSTRPSAS
;
A
#
# COMPACT_ATOMS: atom_id res chain seq x y z
N MET A 1 0.98 -10.67 -12.11
CA MET A 1 -0.45 -10.85 -11.76
C MET A 1 -0.55 -10.79 -10.24
N ILE A 2 -1.59 -10.15 -9.71
CA ILE A 2 -1.78 -10.03 -8.27
C ILE A 2 -1.96 -11.42 -7.67
N ASP A 3 -1.25 -11.71 -6.58
CA ASP A 3 -1.42 -12.95 -5.83
C ASP A 3 -2.90 -13.11 -5.40
N PRO A 4 -3.54 -14.26 -5.67
CA PRO A 4 -4.96 -14.49 -5.35
C PRO A 4 -5.36 -14.18 -3.91
N ALA A 5 -4.42 -14.34 -2.96
CA ALA A 5 -4.66 -14.04 -1.55
C ALA A 5 -4.92 -12.54 -1.29
N TYR A 6 -4.43 -11.65 -2.15
CA TYR A 6 -4.54 -10.20 -2.01
C TYR A 6 -5.45 -9.54 -3.05
N ARG A 7 -6.05 -10.31 -3.97
CA ARG A 7 -6.86 -9.77 -5.06
C ARG A 7 -8.12 -9.05 -4.56
N PHE A 8 -8.76 -9.57 -3.53
CA PHE A 8 -10.05 -9.09 -3.04
C PHE A 8 -9.91 -8.43 -1.68
N PHE A 9 -10.67 -7.36 -1.46
CA PHE A 9 -10.71 -6.63 -0.21
C PHE A 9 -12.14 -6.23 0.14
N ALA A 10 -12.55 -6.48 1.38
CA ALA A 10 -13.83 -6.01 1.88
C ALA A 10 -13.73 -4.52 2.23
N ASP A 11 -14.43 -3.70 1.45
CA ASP A 11 -14.52 -2.26 1.65
C ASP A 11 -15.64 -1.96 2.66
N SER A 12 -15.41 -1.00 3.56
CA SER A 12 -16.25 -0.65 4.70
C SER A 12 -17.55 0.10 4.31
N GLY A 13 -18.00 0.00 3.06
CA GLY A 13 -19.17 0.70 2.53
C GLY A 13 -20.49 -0.09 2.60
N GLY A 14 -20.47 -1.25 3.26
CA GLY A 14 -21.64 -2.13 3.43
C GLY A 14 -22.73 -1.56 4.34
N GLY A 15 -23.93 -2.14 4.26
CA GLY A 15 -25.09 -1.77 5.09
C GLY A 15 -25.72 -2.98 5.75
N THR A 16 -26.28 -2.81 6.95
CA THR A 16 -27.04 -3.85 7.65
C THR A 16 -28.42 -3.34 8.03
N ASN A 17 -29.42 -4.19 7.93
CA ASN A 17 -30.72 -3.96 8.57
C ASN A 17 -31.03 -5.01 9.65
N HIS A 18 -30.00 -5.71 10.15
CA HIS A 18 -30.05 -6.80 11.12
C HIS A 18 -30.78 -8.08 10.68
N VAL A 19 -31.29 -8.12 9.44
CA VAL A 19 -31.88 -9.31 8.81
C VAL A 19 -31.02 -9.74 7.62
N ASN A 20 -30.69 -8.77 6.77
CA ASN A 20 -29.77 -8.90 5.67
C ASN A 20 -28.62 -7.90 5.83
N ASP A 21 -27.48 -8.34 5.37
CA ASP A 21 -26.25 -7.57 5.30
C ASP A 21 -25.86 -7.40 3.83
N GLU A 22 -25.15 -6.31 3.57
CA GLU A 22 -24.50 -6.01 2.30
C GLU A 22 -23.02 -5.76 2.58
N VAL A 23 -22.14 -6.44 1.85
CA VAL A 23 -20.69 -6.24 1.90
C VAL A 23 -20.21 -5.79 0.53
N ILE A 24 -19.46 -4.70 0.48
CA ILE A 24 -18.84 -4.23 -0.76
C ILE A 24 -17.44 -4.83 -0.85
N ILE A 25 -17.14 -5.52 -1.94
CA ILE A 25 -15.84 -6.13 -2.21
C ILE A 25 -15.17 -5.42 -3.37
N MET A 26 -13.96 -4.91 -3.16
CA MET A 26 -13.08 -4.43 -4.22
C MET A 26 -12.31 -5.60 -4.83
N ASP A 27 -12.43 -5.79 -6.15
CA ASP A 27 -11.51 -6.61 -6.95
C ASP A 27 -10.38 -5.74 -7.48
N PHE A 28 -9.18 -5.84 -6.92
CA PHE A 28 -8.00 -5.07 -7.37
C PHE A 28 -7.52 -5.45 -8.76
N ASP A 29 -7.84 -6.66 -9.25
CA ASP A 29 -7.49 -7.06 -10.60
C ASP A 29 -8.29 -6.21 -11.60
N GLN A 30 -9.61 -6.16 -11.45
CA GLN A 30 -10.49 -5.40 -12.35
C GLN A 30 -10.70 -3.94 -11.93
N ARG A 31 -10.20 -3.56 -10.75
CA ARG A 31 -10.45 -2.28 -10.06
C ARG A 31 -11.94 -1.94 -9.99
N ARG A 32 -12.75 -2.92 -9.59
CA ARG A 32 -14.21 -2.83 -9.57
C ARG A 32 -14.77 -3.27 -8.23
N HIS A 33 -15.81 -2.59 -7.78
CA HIS A 33 -16.56 -2.97 -6.59
C HIS A 33 -17.73 -3.91 -6.95
N TYR A 34 -17.95 -4.90 -6.11
CA TYR A 34 -19.09 -5.82 -6.15
C TYR A 34 -19.84 -5.74 -4.82
N SER A 35 -21.17 -5.80 -4.89
CA SER A 35 -22.03 -5.88 -3.70
C SER A 35 -22.44 -7.34 -3.48
N ILE A 36 -22.18 -7.86 -2.29
CA ILE A 36 -22.63 -9.19 -1.86
C ILE A 36 -23.70 -9.01 -0.80
N ARG A 37 -24.92 -9.46 -1.08
CA ARG A 37 -26.09 -9.32 -0.22
C ARG A 37 -26.59 -10.67 0.25
N GLY A 38 -26.94 -10.79 1.52
CA GLY A 38 -27.46 -12.04 2.07
C GLY A 38 -27.83 -11.93 3.54
N PRO A 39 -28.31 -13.02 4.15
CA PRO A 39 -28.68 -13.03 5.56
C PRO A 39 -27.49 -12.69 6.47
N SER A 40 -27.72 -11.90 7.52
CA SER A 40 -26.66 -11.53 8.48
C SER A 40 -26.07 -12.75 9.21
N SER A 41 -26.84 -13.85 9.31
CA SER A 41 -26.36 -15.13 9.85
C SER A 41 -25.24 -15.78 9.02
N PHE A 42 -25.16 -15.45 7.73
CA PHE A 42 -24.11 -15.92 6.83
C PHE A 42 -22.97 -14.91 6.73
N LEU A 43 -23.26 -13.64 6.42
CA LEU A 43 -22.22 -12.63 6.16
C LEU A 43 -21.48 -12.15 7.41
N ARG A 44 -22.06 -12.37 8.61
CA ARG A 44 -21.41 -12.21 9.92
C ARG A 44 -20.68 -10.86 10.09
N LEU A 45 -21.25 -9.76 9.60
CA LEU A 45 -20.63 -8.43 9.73
C LEU A 45 -20.39 -8.00 11.19
N ALA A 46 -21.10 -8.60 12.15
CA ALA A 46 -20.91 -8.33 13.58
C ALA A 46 -19.68 -9.04 14.19
N ASP A 47 -18.98 -9.90 13.45
CA ASP A 47 -17.76 -10.57 13.88
C ASP A 47 -16.53 -9.88 13.27
N GLU A 48 -15.92 -8.97 14.02
CA GLU A 48 -14.73 -8.19 13.59
C GLU A 48 -13.57 -9.08 13.12
N ALA A 49 -13.47 -10.33 13.59
CA ALA A 49 -12.41 -11.24 13.18
C ALA A 49 -12.62 -11.87 11.79
N CYS A 50 -13.86 -11.85 11.28
CA CYS A 50 -14.26 -12.50 10.03
C CYS A 50 -14.84 -11.53 9.00
N GLU A 51 -14.83 -10.21 9.27
CA GLU A 51 -15.54 -9.21 8.47
C GLU A 51 -15.22 -9.32 6.97
N GLY A 52 -16.27 -9.61 6.18
CA GLY A 52 -16.20 -9.70 4.72
C GLY A 52 -15.51 -10.95 4.14
N SER A 53 -14.96 -11.84 4.96
CA SER A 53 -14.30 -13.07 4.49
C SER A 53 -15.24 -14.00 3.72
N ASP A 54 -16.44 -14.25 4.25
CA ASP A 54 -17.48 -15.06 3.59
C ASP A 54 -17.95 -14.43 2.26
N ALA A 55 -18.05 -13.10 2.20
CA ALA A 55 -18.39 -12.37 0.98
C ALA A 55 -17.29 -12.47 -0.09
N ILE A 56 -16.02 -12.41 0.31
CA ILE A 56 -14.88 -12.65 -0.59
C ILE A 56 -14.92 -14.06 -1.17
N GLU A 57 -15.21 -15.08 -0.34
CA GLU A 57 -15.30 -16.47 -0.79
C GLU A 57 -16.48 -16.71 -1.75
N VAL A 58 -17.62 -16.04 -1.52
CA VAL A 58 -18.73 -16.01 -2.48
C VAL A 58 -18.26 -15.43 -3.82
N LEU A 59 -17.62 -14.25 -3.81
CA LEU A 59 -17.18 -13.61 -5.04
C LEU A 59 -16.15 -14.48 -5.78
N LYS A 60 -15.16 -15.04 -5.08
CA LYS A 60 -14.19 -15.98 -5.66
C LYS A 60 -14.86 -17.16 -6.36
N ARG A 61 -15.90 -17.73 -5.74
CA ARG A 61 -16.62 -18.90 -6.27
C ARG A 61 -17.29 -18.62 -7.61
N TYR A 62 -17.91 -17.45 -7.76
CA TYR A 62 -18.75 -17.15 -8.93
C TYR A 62 -18.12 -16.23 -9.96
N MET A 63 -17.05 -15.49 -9.64
CA MET A 63 -16.47 -14.41 -10.48
C MET A 63 -16.27 -14.80 -11.95
N ASN A 64 -15.81 -16.03 -12.21
CA ASN A 64 -15.51 -16.47 -13.59
C ASN A 64 -16.75 -16.82 -14.42
N GLU A 65 -17.90 -16.92 -13.76
CA GLU A 65 -19.20 -17.27 -14.36
C GLU A 65 -20.12 -16.03 -14.47
N LEU A 66 -19.72 -14.91 -13.87
CA LEU A 66 -20.49 -13.67 -13.91
C LEU A 66 -20.42 -13.03 -15.30
N ASP A 67 -21.57 -12.54 -15.77
CA ASP A 67 -21.59 -11.61 -16.89
C ASP A 67 -20.82 -10.32 -16.51
N PRO A 68 -20.03 -9.73 -17.43
CA PRO A 68 -19.27 -8.51 -17.14
C PRO A 68 -20.11 -7.33 -16.65
N ALA A 69 -21.43 -7.29 -16.89
CA ALA A 69 -22.30 -6.24 -16.39
C ALA A 69 -22.72 -6.44 -14.92
N VAL A 70 -22.62 -7.65 -14.37
CA VAL A 70 -23.07 -7.96 -13.00
C VAL A 70 -22.23 -7.19 -11.97
N GLN A 71 -22.92 -6.58 -11.00
CA GLN A 71 -22.33 -5.83 -9.89
C GLN A 71 -22.80 -6.32 -8.54
N THR A 72 -23.97 -6.97 -8.47
CA THR A 72 -24.54 -7.44 -7.21
C THR A 72 -24.81 -8.94 -7.26
N LEU A 73 -24.41 -9.64 -6.20
CA LEU A 73 -24.71 -11.05 -5.98
C LEU A 73 -25.58 -11.17 -4.72
N ASN A 74 -26.72 -11.84 -4.83
CA ASN A 74 -27.58 -12.16 -3.70
C ASN A 74 -27.40 -13.65 -3.34
N VAL A 75 -27.12 -13.93 -2.08
CA VAL A 75 -26.90 -15.29 -1.56
C VAL A 75 -27.89 -15.66 -0.47
N ASP A 76 -28.11 -16.97 -0.31
CA ASP A 76 -28.91 -17.51 0.79
C ASP A 76 -28.09 -17.69 2.08
N ALA A 77 -28.69 -18.26 3.13
CA ALA A 77 -28.06 -18.50 4.42
C ALA A 77 -26.88 -19.51 4.39
N THR A 78 -26.61 -20.13 3.24
CA THR A 78 -25.48 -21.04 3.02
C THR A 78 -24.40 -20.44 2.11
N GLY A 79 -24.60 -19.21 1.64
CA GLY A 79 -23.70 -18.59 0.65
C GLY A 79 -23.91 -19.11 -0.78
N THR A 80 -25.04 -19.76 -1.07
CA THR A 80 -25.38 -20.19 -2.43
C THR A 80 -25.99 -19.03 -3.21
N LEU A 81 -25.58 -18.84 -4.46
CA LEU A 81 -26.08 -17.76 -5.31
C LEU A 81 -27.56 -17.96 -5.63
N VAL A 82 -28.38 -16.98 -5.26
CA VAL A 82 -29.83 -16.95 -5.52
C VAL A 82 -30.14 -16.13 -6.77
N SER A 83 -29.49 -14.97 -6.91
CA SER A 83 -29.67 -14.08 -8.07
C SER A 83 -28.50 -13.12 -8.24
N THR A 84 -28.40 -12.52 -9.42
CA THR A 84 -27.46 -11.45 -9.75
C THR A 84 -28.20 -10.21 -10.22
N SER A 85 -27.56 -9.04 -10.12
CA SER A 85 -28.08 -7.78 -10.66
C SER A 85 -27.00 -7.04 -11.44
N SER A 86 -27.42 -6.44 -12.54
CA SER A 86 -26.66 -5.50 -13.37
C SER A 86 -27.34 -4.13 -13.44
N ASP A 87 -28.23 -3.86 -12.49
CA ASP A 87 -28.97 -2.60 -12.37
C ASP A 87 -28.01 -1.46 -12.04
N PRO A 88 -27.90 -0.41 -12.89
CA PRO A 88 -27.03 0.73 -12.63
C PRO A 88 -27.35 1.47 -11.34
N GLU A 89 -28.59 1.42 -10.83
CA GLU A 89 -28.95 2.01 -9.53
C GLU A 89 -28.33 1.24 -8.35
N GLN A 90 -27.89 0.00 -8.58
CA GLN A 90 -27.22 -0.84 -7.59
C GLN A 90 -25.69 -0.87 -7.79
N ASP A 91 -25.15 -0.03 -8.68
CA ASP A 91 -23.72 0.09 -8.89
C ASP A 91 -23.04 0.64 -7.64
N CYS A 92 -22.35 -0.24 -6.93
CA CYS A 92 -21.61 0.08 -5.72
C CYS A 92 -20.21 0.68 -5.99
N GLN A 93 -19.87 0.96 -7.26
CA GLN A 93 -18.60 1.59 -7.60
C GLN A 93 -18.42 2.91 -6.86
N GLN A 94 -17.28 3.03 -6.20
CA GLN A 94 -16.92 4.23 -5.44
C GLN A 94 -16.12 5.21 -6.30
N ALA A 95 -16.42 6.50 -6.16
CA ALA A 95 -15.61 7.61 -6.60
C ALA A 95 -14.80 8.14 -5.42
N ILE A 96 -13.49 8.23 -5.60
CA ILE A 96 -12.55 8.67 -4.57
C ILE A 96 -12.11 10.10 -4.91
N PHE A 97 -11.93 10.91 -3.86
CA PHE A 97 -11.36 12.23 -4.05
C PHE A 97 -9.84 12.16 -4.32
N TYR A 98 -9.44 12.69 -5.47
CA TYR A 98 -8.04 12.87 -5.86
C TYR A 98 -7.63 14.34 -5.71
N PRO A 99 -6.63 14.66 -4.88
CA PRO A 99 -6.11 16.02 -4.76
C PRO A 99 -5.68 16.57 -6.13
N SER A 100 -5.95 17.85 -6.35
CA SER A 100 -5.42 18.58 -7.51
C SER A 100 -4.00 19.09 -7.22
N LEU A 101 -3.14 19.13 -8.24
CA LEU A 101 -1.84 19.81 -8.17
C LEU A 101 -1.95 21.29 -7.78
N LEU A 102 -3.06 21.96 -8.15
CA LEU A 102 -3.32 23.34 -7.73
C LEU A 102 -3.44 23.47 -6.21
N ASP A 103 -3.99 22.46 -5.56
CA ASP A 103 -4.17 22.40 -4.11
C ASP A 103 -2.94 21.78 -3.41
N ALA A 104 -1.89 21.42 -4.16
CA ALA A 104 -0.68 20.75 -3.68
C ALA A 104 0.61 21.54 -4.03
N PRO A 105 0.87 22.71 -3.43
CA PRO A 105 2.01 23.55 -3.78
C PRO A 105 3.38 22.86 -3.69
N SER A 106 3.52 21.91 -2.76
CA SER A 106 4.77 21.14 -2.55
C SER A 106 5.10 20.14 -3.65
N LEU A 107 4.21 19.97 -4.64
CA LEU A 107 4.33 19.00 -5.73
C LEU A 107 4.28 19.66 -7.12
N GLN A 108 4.26 20.99 -7.19
CA GLN A 108 4.10 21.72 -8.47
C GLN A 108 5.32 21.62 -9.39
N ASP A 109 6.49 21.33 -8.84
CA ASP A 109 7.76 21.13 -9.56
C ASP A 109 8.00 19.66 -9.96
N CYS A 110 7.12 18.75 -9.55
CA CYS A 110 7.20 17.35 -9.93
C CYS A 110 7.03 17.18 -11.45
N ARG A 111 7.80 16.27 -12.02
CA ARG A 111 7.53 15.76 -13.37
C ARG A 111 6.23 14.97 -13.35
N MET A 112 5.49 15.07 -14.44
CA MET A 112 4.20 14.40 -14.61
C MET A 112 4.26 13.39 -15.75
N VAL A 113 3.31 12.46 -15.72
CA VAL A 113 2.94 11.57 -16.83
C VAL A 113 1.43 11.36 -16.78
N ALA A 114 0.76 11.45 -17.92
CA ALA A 114 -0.68 11.18 -17.98
C ALA A 114 -0.94 9.68 -17.87
N MET A 115 -2.07 9.30 -17.29
CA MET A 115 -2.46 7.89 -17.15
C MET A 115 -2.52 7.15 -18.49
N ALA A 116 -2.99 7.81 -19.55
CA ALA A 116 -3.08 7.27 -20.90
C ALA A 116 -1.71 7.04 -21.57
N GLU A 117 -0.64 7.66 -21.07
CA GLU A 117 0.73 7.43 -21.55
C GLU A 117 1.36 6.18 -20.91
N LEU A 118 0.72 5.61 -19.88
CA LEU A 118 1.18 4.41 -19.21
C LEU A 118 0.63 3.16 -19.92
N THR A 119 1.54 2.28 -20.33
CA THR A 119 1.22 0.93 -20.80
C THR A 119 1.35 -0.05 -19.65
N GLU A 120 0.26 -0.75 -19.29
CA GLU A 120 0.28 -1.81 -18.29
C GLU A 120 1.10 -3.02 -18.79
N LEU A 121 2.10 -3.43 -18.02
CA LEU A 121 2.95 -4.59 -18.30
C LEU A 121 2.64 -5.76 -17.37
N ASP A 122 2.37 -5.48 -16.10
CA ASP A 122 1.94 -6.47 -15.11
C ASP A 122 1.19 -5.81 -13.95
N ARG A 123 0.45 -6.61 -13.18
CA ARG A 123 -0.23 -6.21 -11.93
C ARG A 123 0.51 -6.88 -10.78
N LEU A 124 1.20 -6.10 -9.96
CA LEU A 124 2.12 -6.65 -8.95
C LEU A 124 1.42 -6.91 -7.62
N MET A 125 0.66 -5.93 -7.12
CA MET A 125 -0.05 -5.98 -5.84
C MET A 125 -1.28 -5.07 -5.88
N PRO A 126 -2.17 -5.12 -4.86
CA PRO A 126 -3.23 -4.13 -4.70
C PRO A 126 -2.74 -2.68 -4.86
N GLY A 127 -3.27 -2.00 -5.87
CA GLY A 127 -2.90 -0.62 -6.19
C GLY A 127 -1.44 -0.41 -6.61
N VAL A 128 -0.76 -1.46 -7.10
CA VAL A 128 0.62 -1.41 -7.58
C VAL A 128 0.74 -2.18 -8.90
N ASP A 129 1.05 -1.46 -9.97
CA ASP A 129 1.17 -2.01 -11.31
C ASP A 129 2.58 -1.79 -11.87
N LEU A 130 3.09 -2.74 -12.64
CA LEU A 130 4.26 -2.55 -13.48
C LEU A 130 3.79 -1.93 -14.80
N VAL A 131 4.35 -0.78 -15.15
CA VAL A 131 3.97 -0.05 -16.36
C VAL A 131 5.21 0.40 -17.12
N SER A 132 5.01 0.82 -18.36
CA SER A 132 6.02 1.57 -19.12
C SER A 132 5.45 2.82 -19.75
N TYR A 133 6.31 3.81 -19.96
CA TYR A 133 6.02 5.02 -20.72
C TYR A 133 7.25 5.42 -21.54
N GLU A 134 7.09 6.25 -22.57
CA GLU A 134 8.20 6.87 -23.30
C GLU A 134 8.54 8.21 -22.66
N ASP A 135 9.81 8.40 -22.27
CA ASP A 135 10.25 9.68 -21.71
C ASP A 135 10.44 10.76 -22.79
N ASP A 136 10.83 11.95 -22.35
CA ASP A 136 11.02 13.12 -23.21
C ASP A 136 12.08 12.90 -24.32
N ASP A 137 12.97 11.91 -24.15
CA ASP A 137 13.99 11.50 -25.11
C ASP A 137 13.53 10.34 -26.02
N GLY A 138 12.26 9.91 -25.90
CA GLY A 138 11.70 8.76 -26.61
C GLY A 138 12.20 7.41 -26.09
N THR A 139 12.79 7.38 -24.90
CA THR A 139 13.28 6.14 -24.28
C THR A 139 12.16 5.50 -23.47
N THR A 140 11.83 4.24 -23.78
CA THR A 140 10.89 3.47 -22.97
C THR A 140 11.46 3.21 -21.56
N LYS A 141 10.80 3.73 -20.53
CA LYS A 141 11.09 3.46 -19.13
C LYS A 141 10.13 2.41 -18.59
N LYS A 142 10.65 1.48 -17.78
CA LYS A 142 9.84 0.57 -16.96
C LYS A 142 9.80 1.08 -15.54
N VAL A 143 8.60 1.26 -15.01
CA VAL A 143 8.36 1.86 -13.69
C VAL A 143 7.25 1.12 -12.96
N VAL A 144 7.28 1.23 -11.63
CA VAL A 144 6.21 0.75 -10.77
C VAL A 144 5.27 1.92 -10.52
N PHE A 145 4.02 1.79 -10.96
CA PHE A 145 2.96 2.75 -10.69
C PHE A 145 2.20 2.36 -9.42
N LYS A 146 2.27 3.24 -8.42
CA LYS A 146 1.56 3.15 -7.15
C LYS A 146 0.33 4.04 -7.19
N ASN A 147 -0.85 3.43 -7.36
CA ASN A 147 -2.14 4.13 -7.48
C ASN A 147 -3.01 4.04 -6.22
N THR A 148 -4.12 4.78 -6.23
CA THR A 148 -5.11 4.91 -5.15
C THR A 148 -6.52 4.54 -5.62
N PRO A 149 -6.81 3.26 -5.91
CA PRO A 149 -8.09 2.84 -6.47
C PRO A 149 -9.20 2.63 -5.41
N ILE A 150 -8.88 2.79 -4.11
CA ILE A 150 -9.82 2.79 -2.97
C ILE A 150 -9.47 3.90 -1.97
N MET A 151 -10.43 4.29 -1.13
CA MET A 151 -10.27 5.34 -0.11
C MET A 151 -9.14 5.00 0.87
N GLN A 152 -9.05 3.75 1.32
CA GLN A 152 -8.14 3.27 2.37
C GLN A 152 -6.65 3.45 1.99
N LEU A 153 -6.33 3.51 0.70
CA LEU A 153 -4.96 3.73 0.22
C LEU A 153 -4.60 5.22 0.04
N ARG A 154 -5.60 6.11 0.01
CA ARG A 154 -5.44 7.51 -0.37
C ARG A 154 -4.43 8.26 0.51
N GLU A 155 -4.61 8.21 1.83
CA GLU A 155 -3.73 8.90 2.78
C GLU A 155 -2.31 8.34 2.76
N ARG A 156 -2.18 7.01 2.72
CA ARG A 156 -0.89 6.32 2.68
C ARG A 156 -0.09 6.70 1.44
N ARG A 157 -0.76 6.73 0.28
CA ARG A 157 -0.15 7.12 -0.99
C ARG A 157 0.23 8.59 -1.02
N TRP A 158 -0.62 9.48 -0.51
CA TRP A 158 -0.27 10.89 -0.38
C TRP A 158 1.00 11.08 0.44
N ARG A 159 1.06 10.43 1.61
CA ARG A 159 2.25 10.48 2.47
C ARG A 159 3.49 9.94 1.78
N GLU A 160 3.37 8.83 1.05
CA GLU A 160 4.50 8.25 0.33
C GLU A 160 5.03 9.20 -0.77
N ILE A 161 4.14 9.86 -1.52
CA ILE A 161 4.51 10.86 -2.53
C ILE A 161 5.31 11.99 -1.90
N VAL A 162 4.73 12.62 -0.87
CA VAL A 162 5.34 13.75 -0.17
C VAL A 162 6.68 13.36 0.46
N MET A 163 6.75 12.16 1.04
CA MET A 163 7.97 11.64 1.65
C MET A 163 9.08 11.44 0.61
N LEU A 164 8.82 10.66 -0.44
CA LEU A 164 9.83 10.34 -1.45
C LEU A 164 10.25 11.56 -2.27
N HIS A 165 9.33 12.48 -2.52
CA HIS A 165 9.64 13.75 -3.18
C HIS A 165 10.50 14.66 -2.29
N GLY A 166 10.19 14.74 -0.99
CA GLY A 166 10.89 15.61 -0.05
C GLY A 166 12.24 15.09 0.47
N LEU A 167 12.52 13.79 0.30
CA LEU A 167 13.76 13.17 0.75
C LEU A 167 14.96 13.59 -0.13
N PRO A 168 16.13 13.90 0.47
CA PRO A 168 17.37 14.01 -0.29
C PRO A 168 17.67 12.72 -1.05
N ALA A 169 18.27 12.85 -2.24
CA ALA A 169 18.69 11.69 -3.02
C ALA A 169 19.67 10.84 -2.19
N HIS A 170 19.34 9.55 -2.03
CA HIS A 170 20.15 8.60 -1.26
C HIS A 170 20.39 7.32 -2.07
N PRO A 171 21.62 6.78 -2.09
CA PRO A 171 21.95 5.63 -2.93
C PRO A 171 21.18 4.36 -2.53
N ASN A 172 20.73 4.23 -1.29
CA ASN A 172 19.93 3.09 -0.82
C ASN A 172 18.40 3.30 -0.87
N ILE A 173 17.91 4.44 -1.35
CA ILE A 173 16.46 4.69 -1.53
C ILE A 173 16.13 4.60 -3.02
N VAL A 174 14.96 4.05 -3.34
CA VAL A 174 14.43 4.11 -4.71
C VAL A 174 13.90 5.53 -4.96
N PRO A 175 14.41 6.25 -5.98
CA PRO A 175 14.02 7.63 -6.19
C PRO A 175 12.58 7.75 -6.65
N PHE A 176 11.95 8.85 -6.28
CA PHE A 176 10.71 9.32 -6.90
C PHE A 176 10.95 9.58 -8.39
N ASP A 177 10.02 9.15 -9.25
CA ASP A 177 10.12 9.37 -10.70
C ASP A 177 9.14 10.46 -11.16
N ARG A 178 7.83 10.18 -11.19
CA ARG A 178 6.81 11.11 -11.69
C ARG A 178 5.51 11.01 -10.91
N ILE A 179 4.73 12.10 -10.90
CA ILE A 179 3.32 12.07 -10.53
C ILE A 179 2.51 11.56 -11.72
N VAL A 180 1.57 10.65 -11.47
CA VAL A 180 0.59 10.24 -12.47
C VAL A 180 -0.66 11.09 -12.32
N VAL A 181 -1.02 11.78 -13.39
CA VAL A 181 -2.21 12.64 -13.44
C VAL A 181 -3.29 12.04 -14.33
N ASP A 182 -4.51 12.53 -14.16
CA ASP A 182 -5.63 12.12 -14.99
C ASP A 182 -5.56 12.64 -16.43
N ASP A 183 -6.24 11.91 -17.32
CA ASP A 183 -6.27 12.25 -18.75
C ASP A 183 -7.23 13.40 -19.07
N THR A 184 -8.16 13.72 -18.17
CA THR A 184 -9.25 14.66 -18.45
C THR A 184 -8.84 16.10 -18.17
N THR A 185 -8.26 16.32 -17.00
CA THR A 185 -7.84 17.65 -16.54
C THR A 185 -6.33 17.80 -16.47
N SER A 186 -5.59 16.69 -16.41
CA SER A 186 -4.15 16.66 -16.13
C SER A 186 -3.80 17.43 -14.85
N GLN A 187 -4.68 17.36 -13.85
CA GLN A 187 -4.53 18.06 -12.58
C GLN A 187 -4.72 17.14 -11.37
N HIS A 188 -5.51 16.08 -11.49
CA HIS A 188 -5.81 15.20 -10.37
C HIS A 188 -4.73 14.14 -10.20
N ILE A 189 -4.14 14.09 -9.00
CA ILE A 189 -3.04 13.19 -8.67
C ILE A 189 -3.59 11.79 -8.41
N LEU A 190 -3.38 10.88 -9.35
CA LEU A 190 -3.86 9.49 -9.28
C LEU A 190 -2.89 8.55 -8.54
N GLY A 191 -1.66 8.99 -8.36
CA GLY A 191 -0.58 8.22 -7.77
C GLY A 191 0.78 8.71 -8.25
N PHE A 192 1.77 7.83 -8.22
CA PHE A 192 3.13 8.16 -8.64
C PHE A 192 3.90 6.93 -9.14
N THR A 193 4.98 7.18 -9.85
CA THR A 193 5.90 6.16 -10.34
C THR A 193 7.21 6.17 -9.57
N VAL A 194 7.82 4.99 -9.49
CA VAL A 194 9.23 4.80 -9.09
C VAL A 194 9.90 3.85 -10.08
N PRO A 195 11.23 3.92 -10.28
CA PRO A 195 11.92 3.00 -11.18
C PRO A 195 11.65 1.53 -10.84
N TYR A 196 11.39 0.72 -11.87
CA TYR A 196 11.27 -0.72 -11.68
C TYR A 196 12.64 -1.33 -11.36
N LEU A 197 12.69 -2.09 -10.27
CA LEU A 197 13.85 -2.86 -9.87
C LEU A 197 13.68 -4.31 -10.34
N PRO A 198 14.51 -4.81 -11.28
CA PRO A 198 14.37 -6.15 -11.84
C PRO A 198 14.96 -7.23 -10.92
N ALA A 199 14.62 -7.18 -9.63
CA ALA A 199 15.04 -8.15 -8.63
C ALA A 199 13.92 -8.33 -7.59
N PRO A 200 13.71 -9.56 -7.10
CA PRO A 200 12.77 -9.81 -6.01
C PRO A 200 13.23 -9.16 -4.71
N SER A 201 12.29 -8.92 -3.81
CA SER A 201 12.57 -8.58 -2.42
C SER A 201 13.13 -9.77 -1.64
N LEU A 202 13.82 -9.50 -0.53
CA LEU A 202 14.48 -10.53 0.28
C LEU A 202 13.51 -11.52 0.94
N ASP A 203 12.22 -11.22 1.06
CA ASP A 203 11.21 -12.20 1.52
C ASP A 203 10.79 -13.20 0.42
N LYS A 204 11.12 -12.92 -0.85
CA LYS A 204 10.79 -13.77 -1.99
C LYS A 204 12.00 -14.56 -2.50
N ASP A 205 13.21 -14.02 -2.38
CA ASP A 205 14.44 -14.71 -2.78
C ASP A 205 15.22 -15.29 -1.60
N HIS A 206 14.82 -16.48 -1.18
CA HIS A 206 15.51 -17.22 -0.12
C HIS A 206 16.86 -17.83 -0.57
N ALA A 207 17.13 -17.89 -1.88
CA ALA A 207 18.32 -18.53 -2.43
C ALA A 207 19.52 -17.57 -2.50
N GLN A 208 19.27 -16.26 -2.61
CA GLN A 208 20.30 -15.22 -2.61
C GLN A 208 21.17 -15.28 -1.35
N VAL A 209 22.48 -15.09 -1.54
CA VAL A 209 23.43 -14.95 -0.44
C VAL A 209 23.21 -13.58 0.20
N PHE A 210 22.87 -13.54 1.49
CA PHE A 210 22.77 -12.26 2.19
C PHE A 210 24.14 -11.80 2.69
N ARG A 211 24.50 -10.57 2.35
CA ARG A 211 25.83 -10.01 2.58
C ARG A 211 25.89 -9.09 3.79
N LEU A 212 26.97 -9.16 4.57
CA LEU A 212 27.18 -8.26 5.71
C LEU A 212 27.18 -6.79 5.30
N ASP A 213 27.71 -6.48 4.13
CA ASP A 213 27.72 -5.11 3.60
C ASP A 213 26.32 -4.57 3.28
N TRP A 214 25.33 -5.45 3.04
CA TRP A 214 23.93 -5.01 2.90
C TRP A 214 23.33 -4.65 4.25
N LEU A 215 23.64 -5.39 5.32
CA LEU A 215 23.25 -4.99 6.67
C LEU A 215 23.86 -3.63 7.05
N ARG A 216 25.14 -3.40 6.72
CA ARG A 216 25.81 -2.10 6.94
C ARG A 216 25.14 -0.96 6.19
N GLN A 217 24.77 -1.18 4.92
CA GLN A 217 24.02 -0.21 4.12
C GLN A 217 22.64 0.08 4.73
N LEU A 218 21.94 -0.95 5.22
CA LEU A 218 20.67 -0.78 5.92
C LEU A 218 20.84 0.05 7.19
N THR A 219 21.75 -0.31 8.10
CA THR A 219 21.94 0.42 9.36
C THR A 219 22.35 1.87 9.11
N SER A 220 23.22 2.12 8.12
CA SER A 220 23.62 3.47 7.72
C SER A 220 22.46 4.29 7.15
N LEU A 221 21.59 3.68 6.33
CA LEU A 221 20.38 4.33 5.82
C LEU A 221 19.45 4.71 6.98
N ILE A 222 19.26 3.81 7.95
CA ILE A 222 18.39 4.08 9.11
C ILE A 222 18.98 5.14 10.03
N ASP A 223 20.31 5.24 10.15
CA ASP A 223 20.97 6.37 10.84
C ASP A 223 20.70 7.69 10.13
N CYS A 224 20.86 7.75 8.81
CA CYS A 224 20.55 8.95 8.03
C CYS A 224 19.09 9.37 8.22
N LEU A 225 18.14 8.43 8.05
CA LEU A 225 16.71 8.73 8.24
C LEU A 225 16.40 9.21 9.65
N ASN A 226 16.79 8.46 10.69
CA ASN A 226 16.36 8.74 12.06
C ASN A 226 17.11 9.91 12.71
N LEU A 227 18.43 9.97 12.51
CA LEU A 227 19.32 10.88 13.24
C LEU A 227 19.52 12.19 12.47
N GLU A 228 19.71 12.13 11.15
CA GLU A 228 19.96 13.32 10.34
C GLU A 228 18.65 13.97 9.87
N LEU A 229 17.73 13.16 9.33
CA LEU A 229 16.49 13.67 8.71
C LEU A 229 15.29 13.69 9.66
N ARG A 230 15.41 13.08 10.85
CA ARG A 230 14.32 12.95 11.83
C ARG A 230 13.07 12.30 11.23
N ILE A 231 13.27 11.27 10.40
CA ILE A 231 12.23 10.49 9.74
C ILE A 231 12.28 9.06 10.29
N ALA A 232 11.12 8.54 10.69
CA ALA A 232 10.92 7.12 10.99
C ALA A 232 10.30 6.45 9.76
N ASN A 233 10.85 5.33 9.30
CA ASN A 233 10.28 4.55 8.20
C ASN A 233 9.04 3.76 8.64
N GLN A 234 9.07 3.18 9.84
CA GLN A 234 7.98 2.43 10.49
C GLN A 234 7.59 1.09 9.82
N ASP A 235 8.25 0.69 8.73
CA ASP A 235 7.96 -0.58 8.05
C ASP A 235 9.24 -1.29 7.53
N ILE A 236 10.27 -1.35 8.38
CA ILE A 236 11.51 -2.05 8.02
C ILE A 236 11.28 -3.56 8.10
N ALA A 237 11.27 -4.21 6.94
CA ALA A 237 11.02 -5.64 6.79
C ALA A 237 11.71 -6.22 5.54
N PRO A 238 11.97 -7.54 5.47
CA PRO A 238 12.60 -8.17 4.30
C PRO A 238 11.84 -7.92 2.99
N ARG A 239 10.50 -7.79 3.04
CA ARG A 239 9.65 -7.44 1.88
C ARG A 239 9.93 -6.07 1.27
N ASN A 240 10.54 -5.18 2.05
CA ASN A 240 10.85 -3.81 1.65
C ASN A 240 12.32 -3.61 1.27
N LEU A 241 13.10 -4.70 1.17
CA LEU A 241 14.51 -4.67 0.83
C LEU A 241 14.78 -5.47 -0.45
N ILE A 242 15.43 -4.84 -1.41
CA ILE A 242 15.89 -5.46 -2.66
C ILE A 242 17.41 -5.35 -2.69
N CYS A 243 18.09 -6.47 -2.89
CA CYS A 243 19.55 -6.52 -2.94
C CYS A 243 20.06 -7.01 -4.29
N PHE A 244 21.04 -6.32 -4.84
CA PHE A 244 21.67 -6.64 -6.13
C PHE A 244 23.07 -7.20 -5.89
N GLU A 245 23.37 -8.36 -6.47
CA GLU A 245 24.74 -8.90 -6.50
C GLU A 245 25.70 -7.95 -7.24
N GLN A 246 25.22 -7.32 -8.31
CA GLN A 246 25.94 -6.28 -9.05
C GLN A 246 25.02 -5.07 -9.19
N ALA A 247 25.38 -3.98 -8.51
CA ALA A 247 24.61 -2.75 -8.53
C ALA A 247 24.88 -1.94 -9.81
N PRO A 248 23.85 -1.41 -10.48
CA PRO A 248 24.05 -0.43 -11.55
C PRO A 248 24.69 0.89 -11.06
N ALA A 249 24.53 1.24 -9.77
CA ALA A 249 24.85 2.56 -9.23
C ALA A 249 25.60 2.52 -7.87
N GLY A 250 26.52 1.56 -7.69
CA GLY A 250 27.41 1.47 -6.52
C GLY A 250 26.77 0.96 -5.23
N SER A 251 25.53 1.33 -4.93
CA SER A 251 24.75 0.76 -3.84
C SER A 251 23.99 -0.49 -4.28
N GLN A 252 24.19 -1.57 -3.52
CA GLN A 252 23.60 -2.89 -3.78
C GLN A 252 22.28 -3.11 -3.03
N LEU A 253 22.02 -2.38 -1.95
CA LEU A 253 20.75 -2.45 -1.24
C LEU A 253 19.83 -1.29 -1.63
N LYS A 254 18.59 -1.59 -2.00
CA LYS A 254 17.52 -0.63 -2.22
C LYS A 254 16.37 -0.88 -1.26
N MET A 255 15.96 0.15 -0.53
CA MET A 255 14.77 0.16 0.28
C MET A 255 13.59 0.72 -0.51
N ILE A 256 12.47 0.01 -0.44
CA ILE A 256 11.14 0.45 -0.89
C ILE A 256 10.21 0.56 0.32
N GLY A 257 8.95 0.96 0.12
CA GLY A 257 7.94 0.95 1.19
C GLY A 257 8.09 2.11 2.16
N PHE A 258 7.78 3.33 1.69
CA PHE A 258 7.79 4.54 2.53
C PHE A 258 6.37 5.01 2.90
N GLU A 259 5.36 4.17 2.71
CA GLU A 259 3.95 4.53 2.92
C GLU A 259 3.58 4.74 4.39
N TYR A 260 4.35 4.17 5.32
CA TYR A 260 4.23 4.41 6.76
C TYR A 260 5.23 5.44 7.29
N ALA A 261 6.15 5.92 6.44
CA ALA A 261 7.20 6.82 6.87
C ALA A 261 6.64 8.18 7.30
N THR A 262 7.21 8.77 8.34
CA THR A 262 6.76 10.06 8.88
C THR A 262 7.91 10.80 9.56
N ALA A 263 7.76 12.12 9.72
CA ALA A 263 8.65 12.87 10.56
C ALA A 263 8.42 12.53 12.05
N MET A 264 9.51 12.29 12.77
CA MET A 264 9.49 11.95 14.19
C MET A 264 8.86 13.10 15.00
N GLY A 265 7.93 12.75 15.89
CA GLY A 265 7.21 13.71 16.72
C GLY A 265 5.90 14.23 16.10
N LEU A 266 5.56 13.84 14.87
CA LEU A 266 4.21 14.04 14.35
C LEU A 266 3.23 12.98 14.88
N PRO A 267 1.90 13.23 14.85
CA PRO A 267 0.90 12.27 15.35
C PRO A 267 0.95 10.87 14.74
N TRP A 268 1.52 10.75 13.54
CA TRP A 268 1.65 9.48 12.83
C TRP A 268 2.93 8.70 13.18
N HIS A 269 3.78 9.26 14.04
CA HIS A 269 4.97 8.60 14.56
C HIS A 269 4.57 7.76 15.76
N VAL A 270 4.59 6.45 15.58
CA VAL A 270 4.11 5.45 16.53
C VAL A 270 5.31 4.70 17.07
N GLU A 271 5.50 4.74 18.38
CA GLU A 271 6.67 4.18 19.05
C GLU A 271 6.77 2.66 18.88
N GLU A 272 5.63 1.98 18.81
CA GLU A 272 5.53 0.55 18.56
C GLU A 272 6.13 0.15 17.20
N PHE A 273 6.23 1.07 16.23
CA PHE A 273 6.86 0.82 14.93
C PHE A 273 8.29 1.38 14.85
N ASN A 274 9.02 1.37 15.97
CA ASN A 274 10.40 1.83 16.05
C ASN A 274 11.33 1.16 15.00
N ASP A 275 12.11 1.96 14.28
CA ASP A 275 12.98 1.49 13.20
C ASP A 275 14.13 0.59 13.69
N VAL A 276 14.70 0.83 14.89
CA VAL A 276 15.74 -0.03 15.46
C VAL A 276 15.17 -1.42 15.72
N LYS A 277 13.99 -1.48 16.33
CA LYS A 277 13.22 -2.72 16.51
C LYS A 277 12.94 -3.39 15.15
N GLY A 278 12.58 -2.61 14.15
CA GLY A 278 12.38 -3.06 12.77
C GLY A 278 13.62 -3.71 12.16
N VAL A 279 14.81 -3.13 12.33
CA VAL A 279 16.07 -3.73 11.84
C VAL A 279 16.40 -5.04 12.54
N ILE A 280 16.21 -5.13 13.87
CA ILE A 280 16.48 -6.34 14.66
C ILE A 280 15.67 -7.53 14.14
N PHE A 281 14.35 -7.37 14.04
CA PHE A 281 13.48 -8.42 13.52
C PHE A 281 13.77 -8.73 12.05
N THR A 282 14.09 -7.73 11.23
CA THR A 282 14.41 -7.94 9.81
C THR A 282 15.64 -8.80 9.62
N LEU A 283 16.72 -8.55 10.38
CA LEU A 283 17.92 -9.36 10.28
C LEU A 283 17.67 -10.79 10.75
N TYR A 284 16.94 -10.97 11.85
CA TYR A 284 16.53 -12.28 12.34
C TYR A 284 15.77 -13.04 11.25
N GLU A 285 14.71 -12.44 10.70
CA GLU A 285 13.88 -13.02 9.64
C GLU A 285 14.70 -13.40 8.40
N ILE A 286 15.67 -12.56 8.01
CA ILE A 286 16.54 -12.83 6.86
C ILE A 286 17.39 -14.08 7.09
N ILE A 287 17.97 -14.23 8.28
CA ILE A 287 18.90 -15.32 8.60
C ILE A 287 18.15 -16.62 8.87
N THR A 288 17.04 -16.56 9.60
CA THR A 288 16.32 -17.74 10.11
C THR A 288 15.14 -18.18 9.25
N LEU A 289 14.70 -17.31 8.33
CA LEU A 289 13.45 -17.44 7.57
C LEU A 289 12.22 -17.64 8.48
N ASP A 290 12.29 -17.11 9.70
CA ASP A 290 11.24 -17.17 10.72
C ASP A 290 10.78 -15.77 11.09
N ASN A 291 9.49 -15.50 10.87
CA ASN A 291 8.83 -14.23 11.20
C ASN A 291 7.84 -14.34 12.35
N SER A 292 7.87 -15.44 13.12
CA SER A 292 6.94 -15.70 14.23
C SER A 292 6.97 -14.59 15.29
N TYR A 293 8.14 -14.05 15.62
CA TYR A 293 8.28 -12.94 16.58
C TYR A 293 7.66 -11.62 16.11
N ARG A 294 7.52 -11.42 14.79
CA ARG A 294 6.88 -10.21 14.23
C ARG A 294 5.37 -10.37 14.04
N LYS A 295 4.84 -11.60 14.08
CA LYS A 295 3.41 -11.89 13.88
C LYS A 295 2.53 -11.54 15.08
N VAL A 296 3.11 -11.17 16.22
CA VAL A 296 2.37 -10.64 17.37
C VAL A 296 2.08 -9.15 17.20
N HIS A 297 1.10 -8.64 17.97
CA HIS A 297 0.72 -7.23 17.92
C HIS A 297 1.95 -6.31 18.14
N PRO A 298 2.10 -5.18 17.43
CA PRO A 298 3.28 -4.32 17.51
C PRO A 298 3.69 -3.90 18.93
N SER A 299 2.73 -3.71 19.83
CA SER A 299 2.97 -3.37 21.25
C SER A 299 3.52 -4.54 22.09
N GLU A 300 3.35 -5.79 21.63
CA GLU A 300 3.83 -7.01 22.31
C GLU A 300 5.19 -7.46 21.78
N GLN A 301 5.66 -6.86 20.69
CA GLN A 301 6.94 -7.20 20.09
C GLN A 301 8.10 -6.68 20.94
N ASP A 302 8.86 -7.61 21.52
CA ASP A 302 10.05 -7.34 22.31
C ASP A 302 11.33 -7.72 21.53
N PRO A 303 12.18 -6.75 21.14
CA PRO A 303 13.43 -7.05 20.43
C PRO A 303 14.43 -7.86 21.28
N ASP A 304 14.35 -7.79 22.61
CA ASP A 304 15.27 -8.48 23.50
C ASP A 304 15.10 -10.01 23.42
N VAL A 305 13.88 -10.48 23.14
CA VAL A 305 13.60 -11.91 22.94
C VAL A 305 14.46 -12.48 21.81
N VAL A 306 14.66 -11.72 20.73
CA VAL A 306 15.46 -12.15 19.58
C VAL A 306 16.95 -11.92 19.82
N MET A 307 17.33 -10.78 20.38
CA MET A 307 18.72 -10.40 20.64
C MET A 307 19.40 -11.36 21.64
N ASN A 308 18.65 -11.81 22.66
CA ASN A 308 19.15 -12.66 23.74
C ASN A 308 19.13 -14.17 23.43
N LEU A 309 18.64 -14.58 22.26
CA LEU A 309 18.75 -15.99 21.84
C LEU A 309 20.22 -16.41 21.81
N GLU A 310 20.54 -17.55 22.40
CA GLU A 310 21.91 -18.06 22.40
C GLU A 310 22.41 -18.28 20.97
N HIS A 311 21.57 -18.89 20.14
CA HIS A 311 21.87 -19.24 18.75
C HIS A 311 20.73 -18.84 17.81
N TRP A 312 21.06 -18.30 16.64
CA TRP A 312 20.09 -18.09 15.56
C TRP A 312 20.22 -19.21 14.54
N PRO A 313 19.16 -20.01 14.29
CA PRO A 313 19.24 -21.10 13.32
C PRO A 313 19.40 -20.52 11.91
N CYS A 314 20.60 -20.65 11.33
CA CYS A 314 20.87 -20.16 9.99
C CYS A 314 20.16 -21.03 8.94
N ARG A 315 19.21 -20.44 8.20
CA ARG A 315 18.45 -21.09 7.13
C ARG A 315 18.66 -20.44 5.76
N ARG A 316 19.54 -19.44 5.67
CA ARG A 316 19.93 -18.73 4.45
C ARG A 316 21.44 -18.78 4.27
N LYS A 317 21.90 -18.73 3.02
CA LYS A 317 23.34 -18.59 2.72
C LYS A 317 23.81 -17.17 3.06
N LEU A 318 24.93 -17.07 3.77
CA LEU A 318 25.54 -15.80 4.18
C LEU A 318 26.97 -15.72 3.64
N ASP A 319 27.50 -14.50 3.49
CA ASP A 319 28.91 -14.28 3.12
C ASP A 319 29.85 -14.20 4.34
N ALA A 320 29.30 -14.23 5.55
CA ALA A 320 30.00 -14.26 6.82
C ALA A 320 29.22 -15.10 7.85
N GLU A 321 29.86 -15.45 8.96
CA GLU A 321 29.22 -16.19 10.06
C GLU A 321 28.10 -15.36 10.72
N VAL A 322 27.05 -16.02 11.21
CA VAL A 322 25.89 -15.40 11.88
C VAL A 322 26.32 -14.45 13.01
N GLU A 323 27.35 -14.85 13.75
CA GLU A 323 27.94 -14.12 14.86
C GLU A 323 28.49 -12.76 14.40
N THR A 324 28.99 -12.66 13.16
CA THR A 324 29.49 -11.41 12.60
C THR A 324 28.35 -10.42 12.32
N PHE A 325 27.22 -10.92 11.79
CA PHE A 325 26.01 -10.11 11.60
C PHE A 325 25.43 -9.65 12.94
N ARG A 326 25.35 -10.55 13.92
CA ARG A 326 24.84 -10.26 15.26
C ARG A 326 25.73 -9.26 16.00
N LEU A 327 27.05 -9.37 15.86
CA LEU A 327 27.99 -8.42 16.45
C LEU A 327 27.78 -7.02 15.88
N HIS A 328 27.73 -6.87 14.55
CA HIS A 328 27.45 -5.58 13.91
C HIS A 328 26.11 -4.99 14.37
N LEU A 329 25.05 -5.80 14.42
CA LEU A 329 23.74 -5.36 14.88
C LEU A 329 23.79 -4.87 16.34
N LYS A 330 24.44 -5.64 17.22
CA LYS A 330 24.58 -5.29 18.64
C LYS A 330 25.34 -3.98 18.83
N GLU A 331 26.50 -3.82 18.19
CA GLU A 331 27.31 -2.60 18.27
C GLU A 331 26.53 -1.38 17.76
N TRP A 332 25.78 -1.54 16.66
CA TRP A 332 24.92 -0.49 16.13
C TRP A 332 23.80 -0.10 17.11
N VAL A 333 23.10 -1.07 17.70
CA VAL A 333 22.04 -0.82 18.70
C VAL A 333 22.60 -0.13 19.94
N GLU A 334 23.74 -0.60 20.47
CA GLU A 334 24.41 -0.01 21.63
C GLU A 334 24.85 1.43 21.35
N SER A 335 25.40 1.69 20.16
CA SER A 335 25.83 3.05 19.79
C SER A 335 24.68 4.06 19.88
N ARG A 336 23.46 3.66 19.50
CA ARG A 336 22.26 4.51 19.51
C ARG A 336 21.74 4.85 20.91
N GLN A 337 22.05 4.05 21.93
CA GLN A 337 21.71 4.39 23.32
C GLN A 337 22.48 5.59 23.84
N THR A 338 23.61 5.93 23.19
CA THR A 338 24.48 7.06 23.58
C THR A 338 24.27 8.31 22.74
N VAL A 339 23.41 8.25 21.71
CA VAL A 339 23.17 9.37 20.79
C VAL A 339 22.14 10.31 21.39
N THR A 340 22.59 11.51 21.78
CA THR A 340 21.68 12.62 22.08
C THR A 340 21.20 13.24 20.79
N LEU A 341 19.91 13.13 20.51
CA LEU A 341 19.29 13.81 19.37
C LEU A 341 19.34 15.33 19.60
N CYS A 342 19.87 16.08 18.63
CA CYS A 342 19.69 17.52 18.63
C CYS A 342 18.19 17.85 18.51
N PRO A 343 17.65 18.77 19.33
CA PRO A 343 16.28 19.23 19.17
C PRO A 343 16.17 20.05 17.89
N THR A 344 15.83 19.39 16.80
CA THR A 344 15.46 20.00 15.54
C THR A 344 13.95 19.91 15.36
N THR A 345 13.37 21.01 14.86
CA THR A 345 11.96 21.02 14.45
C THR A 345 11.76 19.93 13.38
N PRO A 346 10.74 19.06 13.49
CA PRO A 346 10.44 18.09 12.45
C PRO A 346 10.28 18.79 11.10
N PRO A 347 10.75 18.19 9.98
CA PRO A 347 10.49 18.76 8.68
C PRO A 347 8.98 18.92 8.46
N PRO A 348 8.54 20.01 7.81
CA PRO A 348 7.12 20.21 7.52
C PRO A 348 6.63 19.07 6.63
N PHE A 349 5.56 18.41 7.07
CA PHE A 349 4.95 17.31 6.35
C PHE A 349 3.59 17.77 5.81
N PRO A 350 3.47 18.15 4.52
CA PRO A 350 2.24 18.73 4.00
C PRO A 350 1.05 17.77 4.14
N GLU A 351 0.00 18.28 4.76
CA GLU A 351 -1.28 17.58 4.86
C GLU A 351 -1.88 17.37 3.47
N MET A 352 -2.66 16.30 3.34
CA MET A 352 -3.38 16.06 2.12
C MET A 352 -4.51 17.09 1.93
N PRO A 353 -4.67 17.65 0.72
CA PRO A 353 -5.79 18.52 0.43
C PRO A 353 -7.13 17.86 0.76
N LYS A 354 -8.05 18.66 1.29
CA LYS A 354 -9.40 18.20 1.66
C LYS A 354 -10.32 18.21 0.43
N PRO A 355 -11.31 17.30 0.36
CA PRO A 355 -12.32 17.35 -0.69
C PRO A 355 -13.07 18.69 -0.63
N ARG A 356 -13.41 19.24 -1.81
CA ARG A 356 -14.32 20.38 -1.85
C ARG A 356 -15.70 19.96 -1.32
N PRO A 357 -16.35 20.76 -0.46
CA PRO A 357 -17.67 20.42 0.03
C PRO A 357 -18.69 20.38 -1.12
N VAL A 358 -19.59 19.41 -1.04
CA VAL A 358 -20.69 19.21 -1.97
C VAL A 358 -21.98 19.57 -1.27
N SER A 359 -22.85 20.33 -1.95
CA SER A 359 -24.19 20.65 -1.45
C SER A 359 -25.14 19.51 -1.77
N TYR A 360 -25.76 18.92 -0.75
CA TYR A 360 -26.80 17.89 -0.90
C TYR A 360 -28.06 18.31 -0.13
N LEU A 361 -29.19 17.67 -0.43
CA LEU A 361 -30.41 17.86 0.34
C LEU A 361 -30.41 16.86 1.50
N ASP A 362 -30.37 17.36 2.73
CA ASP A 362 -30.49 16.50 3.90
C ASP A 362 -31.93 15.95 3.98
N PHE A 363 -32.06 14.62 3.93
CA PHE A 363 -33.37 13.95 3.95
C PHE A 363 -34.13 14.14 5.27
N ALA A 364 -33.45 14.35 6.39
CA ALA A 364 -34.07 14.54 7.70
C ALA A 364 -34.59 15.98 7.87
N THR A 365 -33.89 16.96 7.32
CA THR A 365 -34.21 18.38 7.52
C THR A 365 -34.83 19.05 6.30
N GLY A 366 -34.72 18.43 5.11
CA GLY A 366 -35.13 19.00 3.83
C GLY A 366 -34.35 20.27 3.44
N GLN A 367 -33.22 20.53 4.11
CA GLN A 367 -32.40 21.72 3.87
C GLN A 367 -31.14 21.36 3.08
N PRO A 368 -30.59 22.30 2.28
CA PRO A 368 -29.26 22.16 1.72
C PRO A 368 -28.22 22.04 2.84
N ALA A 369 -27.50 20.93 2.87
CA ALA A 369 -26.35 20.71 3.74
C ALA A 369 -25.08 20.58 2.91
N GLN A 370 -23.93 20.92 3.49
CA GLN A 370 -22.63 20.71 2.87
C GLN A 370 -21.93 19.54 3.52
N ILE A 371 -21.40 18.64 2.71
CA ILE A 371 -20.57 17.55 3.18
C ILE A 371 -19.30 17.45 2.34
N SER A 372 -18.16 17.26 3.00
CA SER A 372 -16.89 16.96 2.37
C SER A 372 -16.61 15.48 2.62
N ILE A 373 -17.05 14.62 1.71
CA ILE A 373 -16.81 13.17 1.82
C ILE A 373 -15.66 12.79 0.87
N PRO A 374 -14.62 12.10 1.36
CA PRO A 374 -13.51 11.65 0.53
C PRO A 374 -13.88 10.48 -0.42
N GLN A 375 -15.07 9.91 -0.27
CA GLN A 375 -15.58 8.77 -1.03
C GLN A 375 -17.10 8.89 -1.18
N LEU A 376 -17.63 8.66 -2.38
CA LEU A 376 -19.06 8.67 -2.68
C LEU A 376 -19.36 7.56 -3.69
N PRO A 377 -20.58 6.99 -3.72
CA PRO A 377 -21.02 6.21 -4.87
C PRO A 377 -20.84 7.02 -6.17
N GLN A 378 -20.34 6.38 -7.22
CA GLN A 378 -19.93 7.05 -8.44
C GLN A 378 -21.10 7.79 -9.11
N ALA A 379 -22.32 7.22 -9.05
CA ALA A 379 -23.53 7.85 -9.55
C ALA A 379 -23.83 9.19 -8.84
N VAL A 380 -23.73 9.18 -7.51
CA VAL A 380 -23.94 10.37 -6.66
C VAL A 380 -22.84 11.41 -6.91
N ALA A 381 -21.58 10.98 -7.03
CA ALA A 381 -20.49 11.88 -7.37
C ALA A 381 -20.73 12.61 -8.71
N LYS A 382 -21.20 11.88 -9.73
CA LYS A 382 -21.56 12.45 -11.04
C LYS A 382 -22.76 13.40 -10.94
N GLU A 383 -23.80 13.04 -10.21
CA GLU A 383 -25.00 13.88 -10.00
C GLU A 383 -24.62 15.26 -9.44
N TYR A 384 -23.68 15.29 -8.50
CA TYR A 384 -23.20 16.54 -7.90
C TYR A 384 -22.05 17.20 -8.66
N GLY A 385 -21.66 16.70 -9.85
CA GLY A 385 -20.62 17.28 -10.67
C GLY A 385 -19.19 17.15 -10.09
N ASN A 386 -18.97 16.18 -9.20
CA ASN A 386 -17.63 15.88 -8.69
C ASN A 386 -16.77 15.22 -9.77
N TYR A 387 -15.45 15.40 -9.62
CA TYR A 387 -14.50 14.67 -10.44
C TYR A 387 -14.62 13.17 -10.20
N VAL A 388 -14.70 12.42 -11.29
CA VAL A 388 -14.83 10.97 -11.29
C VAL A 388 -13.94 10.40 -12.38
N ILE A 389 -13.07 9.47 -11.98
CA ILE A 389 -12.24 8.68 -12.88
C ILE A 389 -12.80 7.27 -13.01
N SER A 390 -12.64 6.66 -14.19
CA SER A 390 -12.97 5.27 -14.43
C SER A 390 -11.72 4.42 -14.28
N TRP A 391 -11.57 3.75 -13.14
CA TRP A 391 -10.44 2.87 -12.85
C TRP A 391 -10.58 1.47 -13.43
N GLN A 392 -11.81 1.07 -13.74
CA GLN A 392 -12.13 -0.30 -14.09
C GLN A 392 -11.34 -0.75 -15.32
N ARG A 393 -10.87 -1.99 -15.27
CA ARG A 393 -10.07 -2.60 -16.33
C ARG A 393 -10.46 -4.06 -16.54
N PRO A 394 -10.20 -4.64 -17.73
CA PRO A 394 -10.44 -6.05 -17.98
C PRO A 394 -9.66 -6.96 -17.02
N PRO A 395 -10.13 -8.19 -16.76
CA PRO A 395 -9.41 -9.15 -15.93
C PRO A 395 -8.06 -9.54 -16.54
N SER A 396 -7.04 -9.76 -15.69
CA SER A 396 -5.68 -10.11 -16.15
C SER A 396 -5.56 -11.54 -16.64
N SER A 397 -6.47 -12.41 -16.20
CA SER A 397 -6.68 -13.74 -16.75
C SER A 397 -8.17 -14.00 -16.93
N THR A 398 -8.54 -14.65 -18.03
CA THR A 398 -9.92 -15.10 -18.27
C THR A 398 -10.32 -16.29 -17.39
N ARG A 399 -9.37 -16.87 -16.63
CA ARG A 399 -9.57 -17.89 -15.59
C ARG A 399 -8.45 -17.80 -14.53
N PRO A 400 -8.68 -17.19 -13.37
CA PRO A 400 -7.84 -17.40 -12.20
C PRO A 400 -7.96 -18.88 -11.81
N SER A 401 -6.85 -19.59 -11.79
CA SER A 401 -6.80 -20.94 -11.23
C SER A 401 -7.25 -20.87 -9.77
N ALA A 402 -8.26 -21.66 -9.43
CA ALA A 402 -8.53 -22.03 -8.05
C ALA A 402 -7.31 -22.83 -7.56
N SER A 403 -6.47 -22.21 -6.75
CA SER A 403 -5.40 -22.89 -6.02
C SER A 403 -5.31 -22.33 -4.62
#